data_AF-A0A2R6HIY7-F1
#
_entry.id   AF-A0A2R6HIY7-F1
#
_cell.length_a   1.000
_cell.length_b   1.000
_cell.length_c   1.000
_cell.angle_alpha   90.00
_cell.angle_beta   90.00
_cell.angle_gamma   90.00
#
_symmetry.space_group_name_H-M   'P 1'
#
loop_
_entity.id
_entity.type
_entity.pdbx_description
1 polymer ?
#
loop_
_entity_poly.entity_id
_entity_poly.type
_entity_poly.pdbx_seq_one_letter_code
_entity_poly.pdbx_strand_id
1 'polypeptide(L)'
;MTPSGRGPVVPYNDQAELDVFEAMADVRARYGVDLDRTTLGGYSNGGIGTHKLAAQFPDLFARGLPIVGSVGDEATGDTYYDIESLVDNLRTVPMQMWSSVADELAPLPLAVKFDRRMQEFGWRYEHRIYPEDHLSHGYFDEWDGAISFLDDVERETNPQRVRYRAIPDFDNAELDLVHDGAHWVDDIEVADGRRSGIVDARSLGFGERLPLRDRIERPGREPRPHHKRIIEWQEDLTNPSPPPENAIELDLEDATGATLYVEAAAIDPEQPIELRVTATDFATVELRSSVGSTTVDVPPGESTRRVELC
;
A
#
# COMPACT_ATOMS: atom_id res chain seq x y z
N MET A 1 13.93 -5.89 13.97
CA MET A 1 14.19 -4.68 14.79
C MET A 1 12.88 -4.23 15.41
N THR A 2 12.91 -3.50 16.53
CA THR A 2 11.70 -2.97 17.19
C THR A 2 11.94 -1.50 17.54
N PRO A 3 11.52 -0.54 16.70
CA PRO A 3 11.72 0.88 16.96
C PRO A 3 10.91 1.33 18.17
N SER A 4 11.36 2.39 18.85
CA SER A 4 10.71 2.88 20.07
C SER A 4 9.44 3.67 19.77
N GLY A 5 9.26 4.15 18.54
CA GLY A 5 8.16 5.04 18.14
C GLY A 5 8.19 6.37 18.89
N ARG A 6 9.39 6.79 19.34
CA ARG A 6 9.59 7.92 20.29
C ARG A 6 8.78 7.84 21.58
N GLY A 7 8.32 6.65 21.96
CA GLY A 7 7.59 6.40 23.20
C GLY A 7 6.26 5.65 22.97
N PRO A 8 5.58 5.25 24.05
CA PRO A 8 4.52 4.25 23.98
C PRO A 8 3.16 4.77 23.45
N VAL A 9 3.03 6.07 23.18
CA VAL A 9 1.72 6.72 22.93
C VAL A 9 1.64 7.36 21.54
N VAL A 10 2.75 7.45 20.80
CA VAL A 10 2.73 8.11 19.49
C VAL A 10 2.42 7.06 18.41
N PRO A 11 1.39 7.27 17.60
CA PRO A 11 0.88 6.28 16.66
C PRO A 11 1.61 6.28 15.32
N TYR A 12 2.94 6.42 15.37
CA TYR A 12 3.80 6.47 14.19
C TYR A 12 3.45 7.63 13.23
N ASN A 13 3.16 8.81 13.79
CA ASN A 13 3.14 10.09 13.07
C ASN A 13 4.44 10.85 13.32
N ASP A 14 4.84 11.69 12.36
CA ASP A 14 5.94 12.63 12.49
C ASP A 14 7.23 11.98 13.02
N GLN A 15 7.73 12.43 14.18
CA GLN A 15 8.98 11.92 14.75
C GLN A 15 8.92 10.43 15.10
N ALA A 16 7.73 9.87 15.36
CA ALA A 16 7.56 8.45 15.62
C ALA A 16 7.59 7.62 14.33
N GLU A 17 7.17 8.20 13.21
CA GLU A 17 7.35 7.63 11.88
C GLU A 17 8.83 7.66 11.49
N LEU A 18 9.48 8.83 11.63
CA LEU A 18 10.91 9.01 11.39
C LEU A 18 11.78 8.04 12.21
N ASP A 19 11.41 7.75 13.46
CA ASP A 19 12.11 6.79 14.33
C ASP A 19 12.19 5.39 13.71
N VAL A 20 11.18 4.98 12.93
CA VAL A 20 11.20 3.71 12.19
C VAL A 20 12.29 3.73 11.13
N PHE A 21 12.34 4.79 10.32
CA PHE A 21 13.32 4.93 9.25
C PHE A 21 14.75 5.13 9.77
N GLU A 22 14.93 5.90 10.84
CA GLU A 22 16.23 6.01 11.53
C GLU A 22 16.71 4.64 12.01
N ALA A 23 15.83 3.84 12.63
CA ALA A 23 16.19 2.52 13.10
C ALA A 23 16.43 1.52 11.95
N MET A 24 15.67 1.61 10.84
CA MET A 24 15.93 0.81 9.64
C MET A 24 17.28 1.15 9.01
N ALA A 25 17.61 2.44 8.89
CA ALA A 25 18.91 2.91 8.39
C ALA A 25 20.06 2.41 9.28
N ASP A 26 19.88 2.47 10.60
CA ASP A 26 20.85 2.03 11.59
C ASP A 26 21.12 0.51 11.52
N VAL A 27 20.07 -0.30 11.30
CA VAL A 27 20.21 -1.75 11.09
C VAL A 27 20.89 -2.04 9.76
N ARG A 28 20.46 -1.39 8.67
CA ARG A 28 21.07 -1.54 7.33
C ARG A 28 22.55 -1.18 7.32
N ALA A 29 22.96 -0.19 8.12
CA ALA A 29 24.37 0.21 8.22
C ALA A 29 25.26 -0.81 8.94
N ARG A 30 24.69 -1.72 9.73
CA ARG A 30 25.45 -2.68 10.57
C ARG A 30 25.30 -4.13 10.16
N TYR A 31 24.24 -4.47 9.44
CA TYR A 31 23.91 -5.83 9.06
C TYR A 31 23.66 -5.91 7.54
N GLY A 32 24.02 -7.05 6.94
CA GLY A 32 23.63 -7.36 5.56
C GLY A 32 22.14 -7.67 5.49
N VAL A 33 21.32 -6.63 5.39
CA VAL A 33 19.86 -6.75 5.27
C VAL A 33 19.49 -6.80 3.79
N ASP A 34 18.71 -7.81 3.43
CA ASP A 34 18.00 -7.83 2.16
C ASP A 34 16.72 -7.01 2.31
N LEU A 35 16.71 -5.83 1.67
CA LEU A 35 15.57 -4.91 1.76
C LEU A 35 14.35 -5.41 1.02
N ASP A 36 14.53 -6.28 0.01
CA ASP A 36 13.39 -6.87 -0.70
C ASP A 36 12.62 -7.85 0.18
N ARG A 37 13.22 -8.29 1.30
CA ARG A 37 12.62 -9.21 2.28
C ARG A 37 12.24 -8.52 3.59
N THR A 38 11.96 -7.22 3.54
CA THR A 38 11.51 -6.45 4.71
C THR A 38 10.02 -6.70 4.96
N THR A 39 9.66 -7.17 6.15
CA THR A 39 8.26 -7.32 6.56
C THR A 39 7.94 -6.46 7.79
N LEU A 40 6.67 -6.11 7.93
CA LEU A 40 6.19 -5.21 8.99
C LEU A 40 5.13 -5.92 9.83
N GLY A 41 5.20 -5.74 11.15
CA GLY A 41 4.20 -6.27 12.06
C GLY A 41 4.23 -5.53 13.40
N GLY A 42 3.08 -5.52 14.08
CA GLY A 42 2.97 -4.80 15.34
C GLY A 42 1.68 -5.08 16.09
N TYR A 43 1.74 -4.86 17.39
CA TYR A 43 0.67 -5.13 18.36
C TYR A 43 0.08 -3.82 18.86
N SER A 44 -1.26 -3.71 18.92
CA SER A 44 -1.97 -2.54 19.43
C SER A 44 -1.54 -1.26 18.70
N ASN A 45 -0.90 -0.30 19.36
CA ASN A 45 -0.31 0.89 18.72
C ASN A 45 0.67 0.52 17.59
N GLY A 46 1.43 -0.57 17.73
CA GLY A 46 2.26 -1.11 16.66
C GLY A 46 1.45 -1.63 15.46
N GLY A 47 0.23 -2.13 15.71
CA GLY A 47 -0.70 -2.52 14.66
C GLY A 47 -1.27 -1.32 13.89
N ILE A 48 -1.49 -0.18 14.59
CA ILE A 48 -1.81 1.11 13.95
C ILE A 48 -0.68 1.51 13.00
N GLY A 49 0.55 1.54 13.50
CA GLY A 49 1.75 1.83 12.70
C GLY A 49 1.95 0.87 11.54
N THR A 50 1.61 -0.42 11.73
CA THR A 50 1.69 -1.42 10.66
C THR A 50 0.75 -1.11 9.50
N HIS A 51 -0.52 -0.78 9.77
CA HIS A 51 -1.43 -0.38 8.70
C HIS A 51 -0.95 0.91 8.02
N LYS A 52 -0.54 1.91 8.81
CA LYS A 52 -0.16 3.22 8.31
C LYS A 52 1.07 3.15 7.39
N LEU A 53 2.18 2.59 7.88
CA LEU A 53 3.43 2.50 7.12
C LEU A 53 3.32 1.58 5.90
N ALA A 54 2.56 0.47 6.00
CA ALA A 54 2.32 -0.39 4.85
C ALA A 54 1.56 0.33 3.73
N ALA A 55 0.65 1.26 4.08
CA ALA A 55 -0.13 2.01 3.11
C ALA A 55 0.61 3.26 2.60
N GLN A 56 1.42 3.90 3.43
CA GLN A 56 2.21 5.06 3.04
C GLN A 56 3.47 4.70 2.23
N PHE A 57 4.07 3.54 2.50
CA PHE A 57 5.31 3.09 1.86
C PHE A 57 5.16 1.65 1.34
N PRO A 58 4.18 1.40 0.44
CA PRO A 58 3.84 0.05 0.02
C PRO A 58 4.95 -0.62 -0.82
N ASP A 59 5.94 0.14 -1.27
CA ASP A 59 7.11 -0.33 -1.99
C ASP A 59 8.28 -0.73 -1.08
N LEU A 60 8.19 -0.53 0.24
CA LEU A 60 9.22 -0.94 1.20
C LEU A 60 8.98 -2.30 1.83
N PHE A 61 7.74 -2.80 1.83
CA PHE A 61 7.35 -3.96 2.63
C PHE A 61 6.80 -5.11 1.78
N ALA A 62 7.28 -6.32 2.06
CA ALA A 62 6.79 -7.53 1.41
C ALA A 62 5.42 -7.97 1.95
N ARG A 63 5.17 -7.80 3.26
CA ARG A 63 3.93 -8.15 3.96
C ARG A 63 3.73 -7.31 5.22
N GLY A 64 2.47 -7.12 5.61
CA GLY A 64 2.08 -6.42 6.84
C GLY A 64 1.21 -7.29 7.78
N LEU A 65 1.53 -7.32 9.07
CA LEU A 65 0.79 -8.06 10.11
C LEU A 65 0.37 -7.14 11.28
N PRO A 66 -0.74 -6.40 11.13
CA PRO A 66 -1.32 -5.63 12.23
C PRO A 66 -2.14 -6.53 13.16
N ILE A 67 -1.80 -6.51 14.46
CA ILE A 67 -2.49 -7.28 15.51
C ILE A 67 -3.17 -6.28 16.45
N VAL A 68 -4.50 -6.38 16.57
CA VAL A 68 -5.36 -5.51 17.39
C VAL A 68 -5.06 -4.00 17.24
N GLY A 69 -4.67 -3.59 16.04
CA GLY A 69 -4.41 -2.19 15.70
C GLY A 69 -5.63 -1.54 15.06
N SER A 70 -6.06 -0.40 15.58
CA SER A 70 -7.14 0.36 14.97
C SER A 70 -6.71 1.04 13.67
N VAL A 71 -7.65 1.22 12.74
CA VAL A 71 -7.47 1.93 11.45
C VAL A 71 -8.17 3.29 11.42
N GLY A 72 -8.77 3.67 12.54
CA GLY A 72 -9.53 4.91 12.74
C GLY A 72 -9.83 5.14 14.22
N ASP A 73 -10.60 6.18 14.51
CA ASP A 73 -11.03 6.50 15.86
C ASP A 73 -12.48 7.00 15.84
N GLU A 74 -13.40 6.19 16.40
CA GLU A 74 -14.83 6.50 16.46
C GLU A 74 -15.13 7.70 17.37
N ALA A 75 -14.27 8.01 18.36
CA ALA A 75 -14.48 9.09 19.31
C ALA A 75 -14.08 10.46 18.75
N THR A 76 -13.14 10.50 17.81
CA THR A 76 -12.62 11.75 17.23
C THR A 76 -13.19 12.08 15.85
N GLY A 77 -13.86 11.14 15.20
CA GLY A 77 -14.52 11.39 13.90
C GLY A 77 -13.53 11.62 12.76
N ASP A 78 -12.56 10.71 12.60
CA ASP A 78 -11.76 10.52 11.36
C ASP A 78 -10.59 11.49 11.05
N THR A 79 -9.89 12.09 12.02
CA THR A 79 -8.71 12.94 11.66
C THR A 79 -7.35 12.52 12.20
N TYR A 80 -7.26 11.89 13.38
CA TYR A 80 -5.93 11.61 13.94
C TYR A 80 -5.23 10.38 13.30
N TYR A 81 -6.00 9.52 12.62
CA TYR A 81 -5.49 8.30 11.98
C TYR A 81 -5.83 8.15 10.52
N ASP A 82 -7.10 8.33 10.14
CA ASP A 82 -7.68 8.09 8.80
C ASP A 82 -6.92 7.09 7.89
N ILE A 83 -6.49 5.97 8.48
CA ILE A 83 -5.71 4.95 7.78
C ILE A 83 -6.63 4.23 6.79
N GLU A 84 -7.93 4.21 7.10
CA GLU A 84 -8.96 3.72 6.18
C GLU A 84 -8.95 4.46 4.83
N SER A 85 -8.61 5.74 4.76
CA SER A 85 -8.50 6.43 3.47
C SER A 85 -7.30 6.00 2.64
N LEU A 86 -6.26 5.46 3.27
CA LEU A 86 -5.03 4.99 2.61
C LEU A 86 -5.11 3.55 2.11
N VAL A 87 -6.25 2.90 2.31
CA VAL A 87 -6.60 1.57 1.79
C VAL A 87 -6.12 1.45 0.35
N ASP A 88 -6.39 2.43 -0.54
CA ASP A 88 -6.00 2.47 -1.97
C ASP A 88 -4.58 1.97 -2.28
N ASN A 89 -3.64 2.20 -1.37
CA ASN A 89 -2.21 2.00 -1.55
C ASN A 89 -1.76 0.56 -1.24
N LEU A 90 -2.60 -0.25 -0.59
CA LEU A 90 -2.24 -1.59 -0.10
C LEU A 90 -2.28 -2.70 -1.16
N ARG A 91 -2.38 -2.34 -2.45
CA ARG A 91 -2.47 -3.31 -3.54
C ARG A 91 -1.28 -4.30 -3.54
N THR A 92 -0.08 -3.79 -3.33
CA THR A 92 1.19 -4.52 -3.47
C THR A 92 1.69 -5.13 -2.16
N VAL A 93 1.06 -4.79 -1.02
CA VAL A 93 1.41 -5.32 0.30
C VAL A 93 0.32 -6.28 0.80
N PRO A 94 0.50 -7.60 0.68
CA PRO A 94 -0.40 -8.55 1.34
C PRO A 94 -0.45 -8.32 2.85
N MET A 95 -1.67 -8.24 3.39
CA MET A 95 -1.91 -8.00 4.82
C MET A 95 -2.46 -9.26 5.51
N GLN A 96 -2.01 -9.57 6.73
CA GLN A 96 -2.72 -10.50 7.62
C GLN A 96 -3.13 -9.75 8.89
N MET A 97 -4.41 -9.45 9.02
CA MET A 97 -4.92 -8.68 10.14
C MET A 97 -5.41 -9.63 11.24
N TRP A 98 -5.00 -9.41 12.47
CA TRP A 98 -5.57 -10.11 13.63
C TRP A 98 -6.43 -9.12 14.42
N SER A 99 -7.69 -9.44 14.64
CA SER A 99 -8.62 -8.63 15.43
C SER A 99 -9.36 -9.47 16.44
N SER A 100 -9.85 -8.82 17.49
CA SER A 100 -10.46 -9.45 18.64
C SER A 100 -11.89 -8.95 18.84
N VAL A 101 -12.84 -9.86 19.11
CA VAL A 101 -14.26 -9.53 19.28
C VAL A 101 -14.51 -8.82 20.61
N ALA A 102 -13.84 -9.25 21.68
CA ALA A 102 -13.97 -8.64 23.00
C ALA A 102 -12.92 -7.54 23.23
N ASP A 103 -12.27 -7.05 22.17
CA ASP A 103 -11.29 -5.98 22.27
C ASP A 103 -11.92 -4.66 22.75
N GLU A 104 -11.46 -4.18 23.90
CA GLU A 104 -11.96 -2.96 24.52
C GLU A 104 -11.26 -1.69 24.04
N LEU A 105 -10.16 -1.78 23.29
CA LEU A 105 -9.33 -0.65 22.86
C LEU A 105 -9.33 -0.43 21.33
N ALA A 106 -9.46 -1.49 20.54
CA ALA A 106 -9.52 -1.47 19.08
C ALA A 106 -10.83 -2.10 18.62
N PRO A 107 -11.92 -1.31 18.52
CA PRO A 107 -13.25 -1.83 18.21
C PRO A 107 -13.29 -2.62 16.90
N LEU A 108 -13.74 -3.87 16.96
CA LEU A 108 -13.90 -4.74 15.78
C LEU A 108 -14.67 -4.09 14.61
N PRO A 109 -15.73 -3.26 14.81
CA PRO A 109 -16.40 -2.60 13.71
C PRO A 109 -15.48 -1.78 12.79
N LEU A 110 -14.44 -1.13 13.34
CA LEU A 110 -13.47 -0.38 12.55
C LEU A 110 -12.62 -1.29 11.67
N ALA A 111 -12.10 -2.39 12.25
CA ALA A 111 -11.37 -3.40 11.48
C ALA A 111 -12.25 -4.04 10.39
N VAL A 112 -13.53 -4.26 10.67
CA VAL A 112 -14.50 -4.79 9.70
C VAL A 112 -14.83 -3.78 8.58
N LYS A 113 -14.83 -2.48 8.87
CA LYS A 113 -14.99 -1.41 7.87
C LYS A 113 -13.82 -1.43 6.89
N PHE A 114 -12.59 -1.52 7.41
CA PHE A 114 -11.37 -1.65 6.62
C PHE A 114 -11.34 -2.94 5.79
N ASP A 115 -11.62 -4.10 6.42
CA ASP A 115 -11.79 -5.41 5.78
C ASP A 115 -12.76 -5.36 4.60
N ARG A 116 -13.87 -4.63 4.72
CA ARG A 116 -14.83 -4.48 3.62
C ARG A 116 -14.23 -3.73 2.43
N ARG A 117 -13.50 -2.65 2.67
CA ARG A 117 -12.86 -1.90 1.59
C ARG A 117 -11.76 -2.73 0.91
N MET A 118 -10.95 -3.46 1.67
CA MET A 118 -9.98 -4.42 1.11
C MET A 118 -10.66 -5.42 0.15
N GLN A 119 -11.87 -5.89 0.49
CA GLN A 119 -12.67 -6.79 -0.35
C GLN A 119 -13.26 -6.12 -1.59
N GLU A 120 -13.72 -4.87 -1.47
CA GLU A 120 -14.23 -4.08 -2.60
C GLU A 120 -13.13 -3.85 -3.64
N PHE A 121 -11.92 -3.51 -3.20
CA PHE A 121 -10.77 -3.36 -4.08
C PHE A 121 -10.17 -4.70 -4.53
N GLY A 122 -10.38 -5.77 -3.76
CA GLY A 122 -9.88 -7.10 -4.05
C GLY A 122 -8.36 -7.24 -3.87
N TRP A 123 -7.79 -6.56 -2.89
CA TRP A 123 -6.38 -6.74 -2.55
C TRP A 123 -6.15 -7.99 -1.71
N ARG A 124 -4.92 -8.52 -1.76
CA ARG A 124 -4.55 -9.73 -1.03
C ARG A 124 -4.56 -9.44 0.47
N TYR A 125 -5.42 -10.14 1.20
CA TYR A 125 -5.35 -10.09 2.66
C TYR A 125 -6.00 -11.32 3.31
N GLU A 126 -5.64 -11.57 4.57
CA GLU A 126 -6.31 -12.51 5.47
C GLU A 126 -6.68 -11.80 6.77
N HIS A 127 -7.97 -11.67 7.08
CA HIS A 127 -8.45 -11.17 8.37
C HIS A 127 -8.84 -12.33 9.29
N ARG A 128 -8.09 -12.49 10.38
CA ARG A 128 -8.36 -13.44 11.45
C ARG A 128 -9.04 -12.75 12.62
N ILE A 129 -10.25 -13.18 12.93
CA ILE A 129 -11.11 -12.60 13.97
C ILE A 129 -11.24 -13.59 15.13
N TYR A 130 -10.64 -13.26 16.26
CA TYR A 130 -10.57 -14.07 17.47
C TYR A 130 -11.67 -13.64 18.46
N PRO A 131 -12.19 -14.54 19.31
CA PRO A 131 -13.28 -14.21 20.25
C PRO A 131 -12.83 -13.42 21.51
N GLU A 132 -11.54 -13.13 21.63
CA GLU A 132 -10.86 -12.74 22.87
C GLU A 132 -10.73 -11.22 23.06
N ASP A 133 -10.06 -10.81 24.14
CA ASP A 133 -9.83 -9.40 24.51
C ASP A 133 -8.55 -8.81 23.87
N HIS A 134 -8.27 -7.53 24.14
CA HIS A 134 -7.15 -6.80 23.56
C HIS A 134 -5.76 -7.35 23.93
N LEU A 135 -5.61 -7.98 25.11
CA LEU A 135 -4.30 -8.43 25.63
C LEU A 135 -4.06 -9.93 25.42
N SER A 136 -5.10 -10.66 25.03
CA SER A 136 -5.10 -12.11 24.94
C SER A 136 -4.03 -12.66 24.01
N HIS A 137 -3.77 -12.02 22.86
CA HIS A 137 -2.71 -12.43 21.94
C HIS A 137 -1.32 -12.43 22.60
N GLY A 138 -1.01 -11.39 23.38
CA GLY A 138 0.25 -11.30 24.14
C GLY A 138 0.30 -12.27 25.32
N TYR A 139 -0.85 -12.59 25.94
CA TYR A 139 -0.92 -13.56 27.03
C TYR A 139 -0.74 -15.01 26.55
N PHE A 140 -1.33 -15.38 25.40
CA PHE A 140 -1.24 -16.73 24.87
C PHE A 140 0.12 -17.04 24.25
N ASP A 141 0.82 -16.03 23.72
CA ASP A 141 2.19 -16.16 23.19
C ASP A 141 2.33 -17.21 22.06
N GLU A 142 1.31 -17.29 21.19
CA GLU A 142 1.24 -18.25 20.09
C GLU A 142 1.39 -17.55 18.73
N TRP A 143 2.61 -17.49 18.20
CA TRP A 143 2.96 -16.67 17.03
C TRP A 143 3.22 -17.45 15.74
N ASP A 144 3.07 -18.79 15.73
CA ASP A 144 3.42 -19.62 14.58
C ASP A 144 2.74 -19.17 13.27
N GLY A 145 1.46 -18.80 13.36
CA GLY A 145 0.71 -18.30 12.21
C GLY A 145 1.20 -16.94 11.68
N ALA A 146 1.68 -16.08 12.58
CA ALA A 146 2.26 -14.78 12.24
C ALA A 146 3.64 -14.97 11.60
N ILE A 147 4.48 -15.82 12.20
CA ILE A 147 5.81 -16.16 11.67
C ILE A 147 5.68 -16.76 10.27
N SER A 148 4.82 -17.77 10.09
CA SER A 148 4.59 -18.39 8.78
C SER A 148 4.08 -17.40 7.73
N PHE A 149 3.35 -16.36 8.13
CA PHE A 149 2.90 -15.33 7.22
C PHE A 149 4.02 -14.35 6.87
N LEU A 150 4.94 -14.03 7.77
CA LEU A 150 6.00 -13.05 7.50
C LEU A 150 7.29 -13.67 6.94
N ASP A 151 7.42 -14.98 6.96
CA ASP A 151 8.66 -15.69 6.60
C ASP A 151 8.88 -15.85 5.09
N ASP A 152 10.15 -15.84 4.69
CA ASP A 152 10.68 -16.13 3.33
C ASP A 152 9.93 -15.51 2.15
N VAL A 153 9.63 -14.21 2.24
CA VAL A 153 8.88 -13.46 1.22
C VAL A 153 9.65 -12.26 0.71
N GLU A 154 9.50 -11.99 -0.58
CA GLU A 154 10.03 -10.79 -1.25
C GLU A 154 8.87 -9.84 -1.60
N ARG A 155 9.15 -8.54 -1.56
CA ARG A 155 8.23 -7.49 -1.97
C ARG A 155 8.04 -7.47 -3.47
N GLU A 156 6.91 -6.93 -3.90
CA GLU A 156 6.64 -6.69 -5.32
C GLU A 156 7.33 -5.40 -5.77
N THR A 157 8.54 -5.48 -6.33
CA THR A 157 9.35 -4.28 -6.65
C THR A 157 8.76 -3.46 -7.80
N ASN A 158 8.44 -4.12 -8.92
CA ASN A 158 7.95 -3.50 -10.15
C ASN A 158 6.56 -4.08 -10.50
N PRO A 159 5.50 -3.69 -9.77
CA PRO A 159 4.15 -4.20 -10.00
C PRO A 159 3.62 -3.76 -11.36
N GLN A 160 2.82 -4.60 -12.03
CA GLN A 160 2.14 -4.21 -13.28
C GLN A 160 1.24 -2.98 -13.10
N ARG A 161 0.65 -2.81 -11.91
CA ARG A 161 -0.31 -1.74 -11.62
C ARG A 161 -0.02 -1.14 -10.25
N VAL A 162 0.20 0.17 -10.22
CA VAL A 162 0.35 0.99 -9.03
C VAL A 162 -0.94 1.79 -8.85
N ARG A 163 -1.54 1.68 -7.67
CA ARG A 163 -2.62 2.57 -7.26
C ARG A 163 -2.16 3.25 -5.98
N TYR A 164 -2.14 4.57 -5.99
CA TYR A 164 -1.67 5.34 -4.86
C TYR A 164 -2.54 6.59 -4.68
N ARG A 165 -2.97 6.82 -3.44
CA ARG A 165 -3.66 8.02 -2.96
C ARG A 165 -2.66 8.84 -2.16
N ALA A 166 -2.35 10.03 -2.66
CA ALA A 166 -1.62 11.05 -1.91
C ALA A 166 -2.59 11.86 -1.05
N ILE A 167 -2.21 12.09 0.21
CA ILE A 167 -2.96 12.91 1.17
C ILE A 167 -1.95 13.82 1.86
N PRO A 168 -1.78 15.08 1.41
CA PRO A 168 -0.75 15.98 1.92
C PRO A 168 -0.80 16.24 3.43
N ASP A 169 -1.97 16.05 4.07
CA ASP A 169 -2.13 16.18 5.52
C ASP A 169 -1.28 15.18 6.33
N PHE A 170 -0.78 14.10 5.71
CA PHE A 170 0.14 13.14 6.36
C PHE A 170 1.62 13.52 6.22
N ASP A 171 1.97 14.49 5.39
CA ASP A 171 3.36 14.88 5.16
C ASP A 171 3.91 15.73 6.30
N ASN A 172 5.23 15.67 6.47
CA ASN A 172 5.95 16.53 7.38
C ASN A 172 7.27 17.00 6.75
N ALA A 173 7.23 18.17 6.11
CA ALA A 173 8.37 18.78 5.44
C ALA A 173 9.53 19.12 6.39
N GLU A 174 9.29 19.37 7.69
CA GLU A 174 10.37 19.62 8.65
C GLU A 174 11.19 18.35 8.95
N LEU A 175 10.60 17.18 8.70
CA LEU A 175 11.19 15.87 8.93
C LEU A 175 11.55 15.12 7.64
N ASP A 176 11.34 15.75 6.48
CA ASP A 176 11.55 15.11 5.17
C ASP A 176 10.68 13.86 4.97
N LEU A 177 9.45 13.87 5.52
CA LEU A 177 8.45 12.83 5.33
C LEU A 177 7.45 13.28 4.28
N VAL A 178 7.45 12.62 3.13
CA VAL A 178 6.57 12.89 1.98
C VAL A 178 5.95 11.57 1.53
N HIS A 179 4.65 11.59 1.26
CA HIS A 179 3.84 10.41 0.94
C HIS A 179 3.08 10.61 -0.37
N ASP A 180 3.79 10.87 -1.46
CA ASP A 180 3.26 11.24 -2.77
C ASP A 180 3.57 10.20 -3.86
N GLY A 181 4.02 8.99 -3.49
CA GLY A 181 4.47 8.01 -4.46
C GLY A 181 4.72 6.62 -3.92
N ALA A 182 4.79 5.65 -4.82
CA ALA A 182 5.33 4.32 -4.58
C ALA A 182 5.73 3.62 -5.89
N HIS A 183 6.74 2.75 -5.81
CA HIS A 183 7.23 1.96 -6.93
C HIS A 183 7.71 2.82 -8.11
N TRP A 184 6.98 2.83 -9.23
CA TRP A 184 7.31 3.58 -10.43
C TRP A 184 6.40 4.79 -10.66
N VAL A 185 5.55 5.12 -9.69
CA VAL A 185 4.72 6.34 -9.68
C VAL A 185 5.16 7.20 -8.49
N ASP A 186 5.41 8.48 -8.72
CA ASP A 186 5.97 9.38 -7.71
C ASP A 186 5.55 10.83 -7.96
N ASP A 187 5.96 11.76 -7.08
CA ASP A 187 5.71 13.20 -7.22
C ASP A 187 4.22 13.54 -7.50
N ILE A 188 3.27 12.87 -6.82
CA ILE A 188 1.83 13.10 -7.03
C ILE A 188 1.41 14.45 -6.44
N GLU A 189 0.94 15.36 -7.30
CA GLU A 189 0.39 16.64 -6.88
C GLU A 189 -1.15 16.57 -6.78
N VAL A 190 -1.69 16.98 -5.64
CA VAL A 190 -3.14 17.00 -5.37
C VAL A 190 -3.75 18.32 -5.84
N ALA A 191 -4.92 18.25 -6.48
CA ALA A 191 -5.63 19.42 -6.99
C ALA A 191 -6.03 20.40 -5.87
N ASP A 192 -5.99 21.70 -6.18
CA ASP A 192 -6.31 22.77 -5.24
C ASP A 192 -7.68 22.57 -4.56
N GLY A 193 -7.69 22.65 -3.23
CA GLY A 193 -8.90 22.52 -2.42
C GLY A 193 -9.42 21.08 -2.28
N ARG A 194 -8.68 20.09 -2.80
CA ARG A 194 -8.93 18.67 -2.55
C ARG A 194 -8.10 18.18 -1.37
N ARG A 195 -8.65 17.20 -0.66
CA ARG A 195 -7.96 16.56 0.46
C ARG A 195 -6.93 15.53 -0.02
N SER A 196 -7.20 14.89 -1.14
CA SER A 196 -6.39 13.79 -1.67
C SER A 196 -6.46 13.74 -3.17
N GLY A 197 -5.43 13.22 -3.82
CA GLY A 197 -5.41 12.85 -5.23
C GLY A 197 -5.06 11.37 -5.39
N ILE A 198 -5.56 10.73 -6.44
CA ILE A 198 -5.28 9.33 -6.74
C ILE A 198 -4.65 9.22 -8.12
N VAL A 199 -3.59 8.43 -8.19
CA VAL A 199 -3.05 7.89 -9.43
C VAL A 199 -3.27 6.39 -9.45
N ASP A 200 -3.92 5.90 -10.50
CA ASP A 200 -4.04 4.48 -10.79
C ASP A 200 -3.42 4.20 -12.16
N ALA A 201 -2.20 3.68 -12.15
CA ALA A 201 -1.38 3.49 -13.32
C ALA A 201 -1.17 2.00 -13.57
N ARG A 202 -1.43 1.55 -14.79
CA ARG A 202 -1.18 0.17 -15.24
C ARG A 202 -0.26 0.18 -16.45
N SER A 203 0.87 -0.49 -16.32
CA SER A 203 1.73 -0.75 -17.46
C SER A 203 1.24 -1.95 -18.26
N LEU A 204 1.19 -1.77 -19.58
CA LEU A 204 0.96 -2.84 -20.54
C LEU A 204 2.27 -3.49 -21.01
N GLY A 205 3.43 -2.93 -20.63
CA GLY A 205 4.77 -3.43 -20.97
C GLY A 205 5.10 -4.77 -20.34
N PHE A 206 4.46 -5.13 -19.22
CA PHE A 206 4.60 -6.46 -18.63
C PHE A 206 3.92 -7.56 -19.46
N GLY A 207 2.91 -7.20 -20.29
CA GLY A 207 2.14 -8.21 -21.03
C GLY A 207 1.43 -9.20 -20.09
N GLU A 208 0.94 -8.72 -18.95
CA GLU A 208 0.30 -9.55 -17.93
C GLU A 208 -1.20 -9.23 -17.79
N ARG A 209 -1.98 -10.21 -17.36
CA ARG A 209 -3.38 -9.99 -16.99
C ARG A 209 -3.45 -9.77 -15.48
N LEU A 210 -4.34 -8.88 -15.05
CA LEU A 210 -4.63 -8.73 -13.63
C LEU A 210 -5.21 -10.05 -13.07
N PRO A 211 -4.81 -10.47 -11.87
CA PRO A 211 -5.19 -11.75 -11.31
C PRO A 211 -6.69 -11.83 -11.01
N LEU A 212 -7.22 -13.05 -11.05
CA LEU A 212 -8.53 -13.36 -10.49
C LEU A 212 -8.48 -13.25 -8.96
N ARG A 213 -9.64 -12.97 -8.37
CA ARG A 213 -9.77 -12.72 -6.93
C ARG A 213 -10.71 -13.76 -6.35
N ASP A 214 -10.18 -14.60 -5.48
CA ASP A 214 -10.98 -15.58 -4.74
C ASP A 214 -11.30 -15.05 -3.35
N ARG A 215 -12.60 -15.04 -3.03
CA ARG A 215 -13.09 -14.67 -1.70
C ARG A 215 -13.42 -15.92 -0.91
N ILE A 216 -12.74 -16.09 0.21
CA ILE A 216 -12.89 -17.26 1.07
C ILE A 216 -13.29 -16.80 2.47
N GLU A 217 -14.34 -17.42 3.00
CA GLU A 217 -14.77 -17.22 4.38
C GLU A 217 -14.89 -18.60 5.06
N ARG A 218 -14.15 -18.80 6.16
CA ARG A 218 -14.11 -20.10 6.84
C ARG A 218 -13.65 -19.98 8.30
N PRO A 219 -14.00 -20.92 9.17
CA PRO A 219 -13.36 -21.03 10.48
C PRO A 219 -11.89 -21.44 10.35
N GLY A 220 -11.04 -20.94 11.24
CA GLY A 220 -9.65 -21.37 11.44
C GLY A 220 -9.45 -21.91 12.86
N ARG A 221 -8.41 -22.72 13.06
CA ARG A 221 -8.11 -23.32 14.39
C ARG A 221 -6.70 -23.01 14.89
N GLU A 222 -5.85 -22.43 14.05
CA GLU A 222 -4.45 -22.21 14.31
C GLU A 222 -4.14 -20.70 14.43
N PRO A 223 -3.46 -20.24 15.49
CA PRO A 223 -3.07 -21.03 16.67
C PRO A 223 -4.27 -21.41 17.54
N ARG A 224 -5.38 -20.66 17.46
CA ARG A 224 -6.60 -20.85 18.25
C ARG A 224 -7.86 -20.73 17.38
N PRO A 225 -9.05 -21.15 17.85
CA PRO A 225 -10.29 -20.96 17.11
C PRO A 225 -10.56 -19.49 16.77
N HIS A 226 -10.77 -19.21 15.48
CA HIS A 226 -11.07 -17.87 14.96
C HIS A 226 -11.86 -17.98 13.66
N HIS A 227 -12.32 -16.84 13.15
CA HIS A 227 -12.95 -16.72 11.85
C HIS A 227 -11.97 -16.11 10.84
N LYS A 228 -11.92 -16.61 9.61
CA LYS A 228 -11.06 -16.12 8.53
C LYS A 228 -11.90 -15.52 7.40
N ARG A 229 -11.51 -14.34 6.95
CA ARG A 229 -11.90 -13.75 5.66
C ARG A 229 -10.66 -13.52 4.82
N ILE A 230 -10.67 -13.98 3.59
CA ILE A 230 -9.47 -14.01 2.75
C ILE A 230 -9.82 -13.52 1.35
N ILE A 231 -8.94 -12.69 0.79
CA ILE A 231 -8.82 -12.48 -0.64
C ILE A 231 -7.45 -12.99 -1.08
N GLU A 232 -7.45 -13.94 -2.00
CA GLU A 232 -6.24 -14.45 -2.65
C GLU A 232 -6.28 -14.10 -4.14
N TRP A 233 -5.10 -13.92 -4.73
CA TRP A 233 -4.95 -13.75 -6.17
C TRP A 233 -4.64 -15.08 -6.82
N GLN A 234 -5.31 -15.36 -7.93
CA GLN A 234 -5.14 -16.56 -8.73
C GLN A 234 -4.83 -16.17 -10.19
N GLU A 235 -4.02 -16.99 -10.85
CA GLU A 235 -3.79 -16.86 -12.28
C GLU A 235 -5.04 -17.27 -13.07
N ASP A 236 -5.43 -16.50 -14.09
CA ASP A 236 -6.48 -16.90 -15.03
C ASP A 236 -5.94 -17.87 -16.09
N LEU A 237 -5.91 -19.16 -15.75
CA LEU A 237 -5.45 -20.21 -16.66
C LEU A 237 -6.36 -20.39 -17.90
N THR A 238 -7.53 -19.77 -17.93
CA THR A 238 -8.49 -19.89 -19.05
C THR A 238 -8.36 -18.77 -20.08
N ASN A 239 -7.65 -17.69 -19.74
CA ASN A 239 -7.51 -16.51 -20.57
C ASN A 239 -6.06 -16.01 -20.54
N PRO A 240 -5.23 -16.41 -21.52
CA PRO A 240 -3.80 -16.15 -21.49
C PRO A 240 -3.51 -14.63 -21.45
N SER A 241 -2.36 -14.30 -20.84
CA SER A 241 -1.89 -12.92 -20.80
C SER A 241 -1.65 -12.35 -22.20
N PRO A 242 -1.96 -11.06 -22.43
CA PRO A 242 -1.73 -10.40 -23.72
C PRO A 242 -0.23 -10.23 -23.99
N PRO A 243 0.20 -10.02 -25.25
CA PRO A 243 1.57 -9.59 -25.50
C PRO A 243 1.87 -8.23 -24.84
N PRO A 244 3.13 -7.97 -24.43
CA PRO A 244 3.58 -6.65 -24.02
C PRO A 244 3.25 -5.55 -25.03
N GLU A 245 2.82 -4.39 -24.54
CA GLU A 245 2.63 -3.16 -25.32
C GLU A 245 3.46 -2.03 -24.70
N ASN A 246 4.10 -1.18 -25.52
CA ASN A 246 4.83 -0.01 -25.04
C ASN A 246 3.86 1.13 -24.64
N ALA A 247 3.00 0.84 -23.66
CA ALA A 247 1.87 1.68 -23.30
C ALA A 247 1.57 1.66 -21.80
N ILE A 248 1.09 2.79 -21.29
CA ILE A 248 0.62 2.95 -19.90
C ILE A 248 -0.83 3.44 -19.93
N GLU A 249 -1.68 2.77 -19.18
CA GLU A 249 -3.03 3.22 -18.82
C GLU A 249 -2.97 3.98 -17.50
N LEU A 250 -3.60 5.15 -17.42
CA LEU A 250 -3.50 6.06 -16.28
C LEU A 250 -4.87 6.66 -15.97
N ASP A 251 -5.36 6.48 -14.74
CA ASP A 251 -6.52 7.19 -14.23
C ASP A 251 -6.08 8.19 -13.13
N LEU A 252 -6.43 9.46 -13.30
CA LEU A 252 -6.08 10.58 -12.42
C LEU A 252 -7.35 11.19 -11.80
N GLU A 253 -7.53 10.99 -10.50
CA GLU A 253 -8.65 11.53 -9.71
C GLU A 253 -8.14 12.61 -8.77
N ASP A 254 -8.59 13.86 -8.92
CA ASP A 254 -8.18 15.01 -8.09
C ASP A 254 -6.64 15.16 -8.03
N ALA A 255 -5.91 14.74 -9.07
CA ALA A 255 -4.46 14.80 -9.19
C ALA A 255 -4.06 15.66 -10.40
N THR A 256 -3.19 16.64 -10.17
CA THR A 256 -2.72 17.62 -11.17
C THR A 256 -1.30 17.35 -11.65
N GLY A 257 -0.57 16.46 -10.99
CA GLY A 257 0.82 16.11 -11.32
C GLY A 257 1.14 14.68 -10.93
N ALA A 258 1.99 14.02 -11.70
CA ALA A 258 2.60 12.74 -11.34
C ALA A 258 3.83 12.46 -12.21
N THR A 259 4.83 11.81 -11.62
CA THR A 259 6.01 11.26 -12.31
C THR A 259 5.85 9.76 -12.50
N LEU A 260 6.18 9.27 -13.71
CA LEU A 260 6.24 7.85 -14.06
C LEU A 260 7.66 7.44 -14.45
N TYR A 261 8.24 6.47 -13.74
CA TYR A 261 9.54 5.89 -14.06
C TYR A 261 9.40 4.71 -15.05
N VAL A 262 9.67 4.97 -16.32
CA VAL A 262 9.19 4.10 -17.42
C VAL A 262 9.87 2.72 -17.45
N GLU A 263 11.17 2.61 -17.16
CA GLU A 263 11.86 1.31 -17.15
C GLU A 263 11.35 0.40 -16.02
N ALA A 264 11.06 0.98 -14.84
CA ALA A 264 10.47 0.25 -13.71
C ALA A 264 9.02 -0.18 -14.02
N ALA A 265 8.35 0.54 -14.92
CA ALA A 265 7.08 0.15 -15.51
C ALA A 265 7.24 -0.82 -16.71
N ALA A 266 8.42 -1.38 -16.99
CA ALA A 266 8.69 -2.26 -18.13
C ALA A 266 8.35 -1.65 -19.52
N ILE A 267 8.49 -0.34 -19.66
CA ILE A 267 8.35 0.39 -20.92
C ILE A 267 9.74 0.60 -21.53
N ASP A 268 9.86 0.39 -22.84
CA ASP A 268 11.06 0.65 -23.61
C ASP A 268 11.16 2.16 -23.91
N PRO A 269 12.13 2.88 -23.32
CA PRO A 269 12.25 4.32 -23.49
C PRO A 269 12.80 4.73 -24.85
N GLU A 270 13.38 3.80 -25.63
CA GLU A 270 13.91 4.06 -26.97
C GLU A 270 12.82 3.97 -28.06
N GLN A 271 11.60 3.56 -27.69
CA GLN A 271 10.45 3.46 -28.58
C GLN A 271 9.37 4.46 -28.21
N PRO A 272 8.51 4.86 -29.16
CA PRO A 272 7.36 5.70 -28.84
C PRO A 272 6.45 5.01 -27.81
N ILE A 273 6.08 5.75 -26.77
CA ILE A 273 5.26 5.31 -25.64
C ILE A 273 3.83 5.80 -25.88
N GLU A 274 2.84 4.92 -25.76
CA GLU A 274 1.43 5.29 -25.79
C GLU A 274 0.89 5.50 -24.37
N LEU A 275 0.50 6.73 -24.06
CA LEU A 275 -0.11 7.09 -22.79
C LEU A 275 -1.64 7.22 -22.98
N ARG A 276 -2.42 6.38 -22.31
CA ARG A 276 -3.89 6.37 -22.32
C ARG A 276 -4.37 6.90 -20.96
N VAL A 277 -4.87 8.13 -20.92
CA VAL A 277 -5.17 8.82 -19.66
C VAL A 277 -6.64 9.17 -19.55
N THR A 278 -7.22 8.90 -18.39
CA THR A 278 -8.48 9.49 -17.94
C THR A 278 -8.17 10.45 -16.79
N ALA A 279 -8.53 11.73 -16.91
CA ALA A 279 -8.29 12.70 -15.84
C ALA A 279 -9.57 13.43 -15.45
N THR A 280 -9.71 13.72 -14.15
CA THR A 280 -10.81 14.56 -13.62
C THR A 280 -10.51 16.05 -13.72
N ASP A 281 -9.23 16.40 -13.53
CA ASP A 281 -8.69 17.75 -13.62
C ASP A 281 -7.63 17.83 -14.74
N PHE A 282 -7.16 19.05 -15.02
CA PHE A 282 -5.99 19.19 -15.88
C PHE A 282 -4.76 18.71 -15.10
N ALA A 283 -3.97 17.85 -15.72
CA ALA A 283 -2.79 17.27 -15.09
C ALA A 283 -1.56 17.34 -15.99
N THR A 284 -0.40 17.37 -15.37
CA THR A 284 0.90 17.34 -16.03
C THR A 284 1.61 16.05 -15.61
N VAL A 285 1.83 15.14 -16.55
CA VAL A 285 2.48 13.84 -16.29
C VAL A 285 3.91 13.89 -16.81
N GLU A 286 4.90 13.68 -15.93
CA GLU A 286 6.30 13.53 -16.31
C GLU A 286 6.62 12.05 -16.54
N LEU A 287 7.22 11.72 -17.69
CA LEU A 287 7.81 10.41 -17.93
C LEU A 287 9.32 10.56 -17.74
N ARG A 288 9.89 9.86 -16.76
CA ARG A 288 11.32 9.84 -16.47
C ARG A 288 11.95 8.51 -16.87
N SER A 289 13.14 8.61 -17.46
CA SER A 289 13.95 7.47 -17.89
C SER A 289 15.44 7.75 -17.68
N SER A 290 16.25 6.69 -17.72
CA SER A 290 17.71 6.77 -17.83
C SER A 290 18.21 7.49 -19.10
N VAL A 291 17.41 7.57 -20.16
CA VAL A 291 17.81 8.23 -21.44
C VAL A 291 17.31 9.67 -21.57
N GLY A 292 16.39 10.12 -20.73
CA GLY A 292 15.79 11.45 -20.80
C GLY A 292 14.48 11.57 -20.00
N SER A 293 13.84 12.74 -20.07
CA SER A 293 12.49 12.93 -19.53
C SER A 293 11.65 13.82 -20.45
N THR A 294 10.34 13.66 -20.35
CA THR A 294 9.38 14.50 -21.09
C THR A 294 8.11 14.67 -20.29
N THR A 295 7.43 15.78 -20.53
CA THR A 295 6.20 16.14 -19.84
C THR A 295 5.02 16.11 -20.81
N VAL A 296 3.88 15.63 -20.35
CA VAL A 296 2.64 15.52 -21.13
C VAL A 296 1.51 16.22 -20.39
N ASP A 297 0.95 17.25 -21.03
CA ASP A 297 -0.26 17.90 -20.55
C ASP A 297 -1.50 17.08 -20.90
N VAL A 298 -2.28 16.77 -19.87
CA VAL A 298 -3.49 15.95 -19.93
C VAL A 298 -4.69 16.81 -19.56
N PRO A 299 -5.58 17.13 -20.52
CA PRO A 299 -6.84 17.81 -20.19
C PRO A 299 -7.81 16.85 -19.48
N PRO A 300 -8.81 17.39 -18.75
CA PRO A 300 -9.89 16.59 -18.19
C PRO A 300 -10.61 15.73 -19.25
N GLY A 301 -10.99 14.52 -18.87
CA GLY A 301 -11.59 13.50 -19.72
C GLY A 301 -10.60 12.45 -20.20
N GLU A 302 -11.01 11.69 -21.21
CA GLU A 302 -10.18 10.67 -21.84
C GLU A 302 -9.25 11.29 -22.90
N SER A 303 -7.98 10.88 -22.89
CA SER A 303 -7.01 11.27 -23.91
C SER A 303 -6.01 10.16 -24.20
N THR A 304 -5.49 10.15 -25.43
CA THR A 304 -4.37 9.30 -25.82
C THR A 304 -3.26 10.18 -26.39
N ARG A 305 -2.03 9.91 -25.98
CA ARG A 305 -0.83 10.64 -26.40
C ARG A 305 0.25 9.63 -26.79
N ARG A 306 0.95 9.92 -27.88
CA ARG A 306 2.15 9.20 -28.28
C ARG A 306 3.34 10.09 -27.97
N VAL A 307 4.27 9.56 -27.20
CA VAL A 307 5.34 10.32 -26.55
C VAL A 307 6.67 9.67 -26.89
N GLU A 308 7.69 10.48 -27.16
CA GLU A 308 9.07 10.01 -27.34
C GLU A 308 9.94 10.70 -26.29
N LEU A 309 10.81 9.93 -25.64
CA LEU A 309 11.76 10.49 -24.68
C LEU A 309 12.93 11.10 -25.46
N CYS A 310 13.18 12.39 -25.25
CA CYS A 310 14.26 13.16 -25.88
C CYS A 310 15.36 13.51 -24.88
#